data_AF-A0AAW0ECV7-F1
#
_entry.id   AF-A0AAW0ECV7-F1
#
_cell.length_a   1.000
_cell.length_b   1.000
_cell.length_c   1.000
_cell.angle_alpha   90.00
_cell.angle_beta   90.00
_cell.angle_gamma   90.00
#
_symmetry.space_group_name_H-M   'P 1'
#
loop_
_entity.id
_entity.type
_entity.pdbx_description
1 polymer ?
#
loop_
_entity_poly.entity_id
_entity_poly.type
_entity_poly.pdbx_seq_one_letter_code
_entity_poly.pdbx_strand_id
1 'polypeptide(L)'
;MGLSGIWKLLHHAVENHNIVQYTTAECFKNGAQDCHPMIIGIDASIWMYQVTTALNYRNTRRGPNPAMQVIYHRLVALLQIAAVFVFVFDGPERWEVKRGTRVNTKGHPLTPMFCELIRLFGFHVHLAPGEADAELGRLSAEGIIHTVQTTDSDVFLFGAQRVMYTPKKKTDGDNIKIYTLENIFISPSIGLTRGGLLLFALLAGGDYDPGCPSCGAKTAHAIARGSLGDTLLHAASQNPVPGAEFAAFLAGWKQDLCQEFLEDPHGLLGRKYKSISQIIADSDFPNVDVIFSYVHPITSYSSHHTLPPHHTWSPATPNVEGIARFCQLRFNWDAGIIAAKFGKALFPGVALQSLLKPYDFHALLEAHLELGLTTDDFPRSSVLCVLNTKTMTRHGASLLLYRVEMSAGAVSLRAKEGLTDASAFVTPAAMCVWIPAAIIDYALPGLLSRSTRLAMRKPRSTPKSHTRKSVHKTSAVASSSATTLELLSDSTLSDSMLSDSTLSGSEIIDLTWLD
;
A
#
# COMPACT_ATOMS: atom_id res chain seq x y z
N MET A 1 7.75 15.54 -9.54
CA MET A 1 6.87 14.60 -10.21
C MET A 1 5.49 15.15 -9.98
N GLY A 2 4.91 15.58 -11.10
CA GLY A 2 3.61 16.23 -11.17
C GLY A 2 3.59 17.74 -10.93
N LEU A 3 2.36 18.23 -10.78
CA LEU A 3 1.97 19.64 -10.63
C LEU A 3 2.76 20.40 -9.56
N SER A 4 3.39 21.50 -9.99
CA SER A 4 4.26 22.28 -9.14
C SER A 4 3.50 22.90 -7.95
N GLY A 5 3.86 22.49 -6.73
CA GLY A 5 3.33 23.05 -5.49
C GLY A 5 1.93 22.58 -5.07
N ILE A 6 1.30 21.67 -5.83
CA ILE A 6 -0.10 21.27 -5.61
C ILE A 6 -0.32 20.64 -4.24
N TRP A 7 0.57 19.77 -3.74
CA TRP A 7 0.38 19.12 -2.44
C TRP A 7 0.32 20.10 -1.26
N LYS A 8 0.97 21.27 -1.38
CA LYS A 8 0.85 22.36 -0.38
C LYS A 8 -0.53 23.01 -0.45
N LEU A 9 -1.08 23.15 -1.66
CA LEU A 9 -2.43 23.65 -1.87
C LEU A 9 -3.46 22.68 -1.28
N LEU A 10 -3.31 21.39 -1.57
CA LEU A 10 -4.28 20.36 -1.21
C LEU A 10 -4.30 20.01 0.28
N HIS A 11 -3.42 20.57 1.11
CA HIS A 11 -3.27 20.16 2.52
C HIS A 11 -4.56 20.28 3.36
N HIS A 12 -5.52 21.12 2.96
CA HIS A 12 -6.84 21.23 3.61
C HIS A 12 -7.85 20.14 3.20
N ALA A 13 -7.59 19.38 2.14
CA ALA A 13 -8.42 18.27 1.68
C ALA A 13 -7.90 16.89 2.15
N VAL A 14 -6.87 16.86 2.98
CA VAL A 14 -6.27 15.60 3.46
C VAL A 14 -7.10 14.97 4.56
N GLU A 15 -7.32 13.67 4.44
CA GLU A 15 -7.86 12.85 5.52
C GLU A 15 -6.73 11.97 6.07
N ASN A 16 -6.57 11.97 7.39
CA ASN A 16 -5.55 11.14 8.05
C ASN A 16 -6.22 9.90 8.63
N HIS A 17 -5.72 8.73 8.27
CA HIS A 17 -6.24 7.46 8.74
C HIS A 17 -5.11 6.54 9.20
N ASN A 18 -5.45 5.53 9.99
CA ASN A 18 -4.60 4.36 10.16
C ASN A 18 -4.91 3.35 9.04
N ILE A 19 -3.90 2.84 8.35
CA ILE A 19 -4.08 2.00 7.16
C ILE A 19 -4.83 0.70 7.44
N VAL A 20 -4.58 0.07 8.61
CA VAL A 20 -5.25 -1.18 8.98
C VAL A 20 -6.73 -0.93 9.24
N GLN A 21 -7.07 0.14 9.94
CA GLN A 21 -8.47 0.53 10.16
C GLN A 21 -9.17 0.88 8.85
N TYR A 22 -8.52 1.70 8.03
CA TYR A 22 -9.07 2.17 6.77
C TYR A 22 -9.36 1.02 5.82
N THR A 23 -8.38 0.16 5.56
CA THR A 23 -8.53 -0.98 4.65
C THR A 23 -9.50 -2.02 5.17
N THR A 24 -9.52 -2.29 6.49
CA THR A 24 -10.52 -3.21 7.08
C THR A 24 -11.94 -2.64 6.95
N ALA A 25 -12.14 -1.35 7.23
CA ALA A 25 -13.47 -0.73 7.12
C ALA A 25 -13.98 -0.76 5.68
N GLU A 26 -13.12 -0.42 4.71
CA GLU A 26 -13.47 -0.47 3.29
C GLU A 26 -13.74 -1.91 2.82
N CYS A 27 -12.99 -2.89 3.34
CA CYS A 27 -13.15 -4.30 3.01
C CYS A 27 -14.55 -4.85 3.37
N PHE A 28 -15.20 -4.31 4.41
CA PHE A 28 -16.50 -4.78 4.90
C PHE A 28 -17.59 -3.69 4.82
N LYS A 29 -17.41 -2.68 3.96
CA LYS A 29 -18.33 -1.55 3.83
C LYS A 29 -19.76 -1.96 3.45
N ASN A 30 -19.92 -3.10 2.78
CA ASN A 30 -21.21 -3.64 2.34
C ASN A 30 -21.86 -4.58 3.37
N GLY A 31 -21.18 -4.88 4.47
CA GLY A 31 -21.67 -5.77 5.53
C GLY A 31 -20.66 -6.83 5.95
N ALA A 32 -20.88 -7.43 7.13
CA ALA A 32 -19.94 -8.37 7.74
C ALA A 32 -19.76 -9.70 6.98
N GLN A 33 -20.72 -10.05 6.11
CA GLN A 33 -20.68 -11.27 5.30
C GLN A 33 -20.07 -11.03 3.90
N ASP A 34 -19.84 -9.78 3.53
CA ASP A 34 -19.42 -9.38 2.20
C ASP A 34 -18.00 -8.78 2.24
N CYS A 35 -17.01 -9.66 2.16
CA CYS A 35 -15.59 -9.30 2.18
C CYS A 35 -15.14 -8.93 0.76
N HIS A 36 -14.94 -7.64 0.53
CA HIS A 36 -14.42 -7.09 -0.70
C HIS A 36 -13.17 -6.26 -0.43
N PRO A 37 -11.99 -6.90 -0.31
CA PRO A 37 -10.75 -6.19 -0.07
C PRO A 37 -10.52 -5.12 -1.14
N MET A 38 -10.11 -3.94 -0.70
CA MET A 38 -9.82 -2.84 -1.60
C MET A 38 -8.68 -3.22 -2.56
N ILE A 39 -8.85 -2.93 -3.85
CA ILE A 39 -7.77 -2.98 -4.83
C ILE A 39 -7.00 -1.65 -4.82
N ILE A 40 -5.72 -1.70 -4.46
CA ILE A 40 -4.81 -0.55 -4.39
C ILE A 40 -3.81 -0.67 -5.54
N GLY A 41 -3.84 0.31 -6.45
CA GLY A 41 -2.85 0.43 -7.52
C GLY A 41 -1.60 1.15 -7.00
N ILE A 42 -0.42 0.60 -7.26
CA ILE A 42 0.86 1.16 -6.85
C ILE A 42 1.66 1.51 -8.10
N ASP A 43 2.14 2.76 -8.15
CA ASP A 43 3.13 3.16 -9.15
C ASP A 43 4.50 2.55 -8.80
N ALA A 44 4.90 1.52 -9.55
CA ALA A 44 6.14 0.79 -9.32
C ALA A 44 7.39 1.61 -9.71
N SER A 45 7.26 2.57 -10.62
CA SER A 45 8.37 3.40 -11.10
C SER A 45 8.93 4.27 -9.97
N ILE A 46 8.04 4.80 -9.12
CA ILE A 46 8.40 5.61 -7.95
C ILE A 46 9.22 4.79 -6.95
N TRP A 47 8.82 3.55 -6.69
CA TRP A 47 9.53 2.67 -5.76
C TRP A 47 10.95 2.37 -6.25
N MET A 48 11.09 2.06 -7.54
CA MET A 48 12.38 1.80 -8.17
C MET A 48 13.31 3.02 -8.11
N TYR A 49 12.78 4.21 -8.41
CA TYR A 49 13.55 5.45 -8.34
C TYR A 49 14.00 5.78 -6.90
N GLN A 50 13.11 5.59 -5.91
CA GLN A 50 13.43 5.85 -4.51
C GLN A 50 14.58 4.96 -4.02
N VAL A 51 14.48 3.66 -4.30
CA VAL A 51 15.47 2.67 -3.83
C VAL A 51 16.84 2.90 -4.49
N THR A 52 16.87 3.14 -5.79
CA THR A 52 18.13 3.40 -6.52
C THR A 52 18.81 4.69 -6.07
N THR A 53 18.05 5.77 -5.91
CA THR A 53 18.56 7.05 -5.43
C THR A 53 19.20 6.90 -4.04
N ALA A 54 18.51 6.24 -3.13
CA ALA A 54 18.99 6.13 -1.75
C ALA A 54 20.24 5.25 -1.59
N LEU A 55 20.41 4.25 -2.46
CA LEU A 55 21.61 3.42 -2.46
C LEU A 55 22.80 4.13 -3.09
N ASN A 56 22.60 4.94 -4.14
CA ASN A 56 23.68 5.74 -4.73
C ASN A 56 24.26 6.76 -3.73
N TYR A 57 23.44 7.26 -2.80
CA TYR A 57 23.89 8.16 -1.73
C TYR A 57 24.64 7.44 -0.59
N ARG A 58 24.47 6.12 -0.44
CA ARG A 58 25.01 5.35 0.68
C ARG A 58 26.09 4.40 0.18
N ASN A 59 27.36 4.82 0.29
CA ASN A 59 28.56 3.97 0.20
C ASN A 59 28.54 2.88 1.30
N THR A 60 27.61 1.94 1.24
CA THR A 60 27.42 0.93 2.28
C THR A 60 27.59 -0.46 1.70
N ARG A 61 28.43 -1.24 2.39
CA ARG A 61 28.64 -2.68 2.21
C ARG A 61 27.37 -3.45 2.61
N ARG A 62 26.26 -3.20 1.94
CA ARG A 62 25.05 -4.03 2.10
C ARG A 62 25.25 -5.28 1.25
N GLY A 63 24.82 -6.43 1.77
CA GLY A 63 24.92 -7.72 1.08
C GLY A 63 24.29 -7.72 -0.32
N PRO A 64 24.29 -8.86 -1.02
CA PRO A 64 23.90 -8.90 -2.44
C PRO A 64 22.49 -8.34 -2.66
N ASN A 65 22.33 -7.58 -3.75
CA ASN A 65 21.08 -6.95 -4.19
C ASN A 65 20.37 -6.10 -3.12
N PRO A 66 21.02 -5.06 -2.56
CA PRO A 66 20.45 -4.27 -1.46
C PRO A 66 19.17 -3.54 -1.85
N ALA A 67 19.01 -3.17 -3.12
CA ALA A 67 17.79 -2.57 -3.64
C ALA A 67 16.60 -3.51 -3.47
N MET A 68 16.79 -4.76 -3.86
CA MET A 68 15.74 -5.77 -3.81
C MET A 68 15.43 -6.22 -2.38
N GLN A 69 16.39 -6.12 -1.44
CA GLN A 69 16.11 -6.33 -0.02
C GLN A 69 15.17 -5.25 0.54
N VAL A 70 15.35 -3.97 0.16
CA VAL A 70 14.42 -2.89 0.55
C VAL A 70 13.02 -3.17 -0.02
N ILE A 71 12.94 -3.54 -1.30
CA ILE A 71 11.68 -3.93 -1.93
C ILE A 71 11.03 -5.10 -1.20
N TYR A 72 11.77 -6.18 -0.91
CA TYR A 72 11.27 -7.32 -0.13
C TYR A 72 10.62 -6.87 1.18
N HIS A 73 11.28 -5.99 1.94
CA HIS A 73 10.74 -5.51 3.21
C HIS A 73 9.46 -4.70 3.03
N ARG A 74 9.37 -3.87 1.98
CA ARG A 74 8.13 -3.16 1.66
C ARG A 74 7.00 -4.11 1.28
N LEU A 75 7.28 -5.16 0.50
CA LEU A 75 6.28 -6.17 0.13
C LEU A 75 5.79 -6.96 1.36
N VAL A 76 6.68 -7.28 2.31
CA VAL A 76 6.30 -7.91 3.60
C VAL A 76 5.37 -7.01 4.40
N ALA A 77 5.60 -5.70 4.41
CA ALA A 77 4.70 -4.74 5.06
C ALA A 77 3.32 -4.72 4.38
N LEU A 78 3.27 -4.74 3.04
CA LEU A 78 2.00 -4.82 2.30
C LEU A 78 1.18 -6.07 2.64
N LEU A 79 1.83 -7.22 2.89
CA LEU A 79 1.12 -8.45 3.30
C LEU A 79 0.34 -8.29 4.62
N GLN A 80 0.70 -7.33 5.47
CA GLN A 80 -0.01 -7.05 6.72
C GLN A 80 -1.25 -6.17 6.52
N ILE A 81 -1.53 -5.72 5.29
CA ILE A 81 -2.68 -4.86 4.96
C ILE A 81 -3.78 -5.71 4.35
N ALA A 82 -5.04 -5.47 4.76
CA ALA A 82 -6.21 -6.12 4.20
C ALA A 82 -6.63 -5.52 2.84
N ALA A 83 -5.79 -5.69 1.82
CA ALA A 83 -5.99 -5.14 0.48
C ALA A 83 -5.35 -6.02 -0.61
N VAL A 84 -5.82 -5.88 -1.84
CA VAL A 84 -5.22 -6.44 -3.05
C VAL A 84 -4.31 -5.37 -3.67
N PHE A 85 -3.08 -5.74 -4.01
CA PHE A 85 -2.11 -4.80 -4.59
C PHE A 85 -1.84 -5.11 -6.06
N VAL A 86 -1.92 -4.07 -6.89
CA VAL A 86 -1.61 -4.10 -8.32
C VAL A 86 -0.47 -3.12 -8.60
N PHE A 87 0.70 -3.65 -8.95
CA PHE A 87 1.85 -2.84 -9.31
C PHE A 87 1.81 -2.52 -10.80
N VAL A 88 1.77 -1.24 -11.13
CA VAL A 88 1.76 -0.75 -12.52
C VAL A 88 3.15 -0.21 -12.86
N PHE A 89 3.70 -0.70 -13.96
CA PHE A 89 4.99 -0.28 -14.52
C PHE A 89 4.81 0.55 -15.78
N ASP A 90 5.71 1.49 -16.02
CA ASP A 90 5.77 2.25 -17.26
C ASP A 90 6.01 1.35 -18.48
N GLY A 91 5.31 1.68 -19.56
CA GLY A 91 5.41 1.05 -20.86
C GLY A 91 6.41 1.69 -21.82
N PRO A 92 6.52 1.10 -23.03
CA PRO A 92 7.40 1.59 -24.08
C PRO A 92 6.92 2.89 -24.73
N GLU A 93 5.62 3.20 -24.71
CA GLU A 93 5.01 4.35 -25.40
C GLU A 93 4.87 5.58 -24.50
N ARG A 94 5.62 5.62 -23.40
CA ARG A 94 5.71 6.82 -22.56
C ARG A 94 6.34 7.99 -23.30
N TRP A 95 5.99 9.19 -22.86
CA TRP A 95 6.46 10.42 -23.48
C TRP A 95 7.98 10.58 -23.40
N GLU A 96 8.63 10.86 -24.54
CA GLU A 96 10.10 10.82 -24.65
C GLU A 96 10.81 12.00 -23.98
N VAL A 97 10.13 13.14 -23.77
CA VAL A 97 10.73 14.37 -23.24
C VAL A 97 9.85 14.99 -22.16
N LYS A 98 10.24 14.86 -20.89
CA LYS A 98 9.58 15.53 -19.76
C LYS A 98 10.36 16.77 -19.35
N ARG A 99 9.69 17.93 -19.30
CA ARG A 99 10.29 19.23 -18.91
C ARG A 99 11.61 19.54 -19.63
N GLY A 100 11.67 19.27 -20.94
CA GLY A 100 12.88 19.47 -21.76
C GLY A 100 14.01 18.45 -21.54
N THR A 101 13.79 17.42 -20.70
CA THR A 101 14.75 16.35 -20.44
C THR A 101 14.29 15.05 -21.10
N ARG A 102 15.17 14.37 -21.84
CA ARG A 102 14.87 13.06 -22.43
C ARG A 102 14.63 12.03 -21.33
N VAL A 103 13.51 11.33 -21.41
CA VAL A 103 13.16 10.21 -20.55
C VAL A 103 13.96 8.99 -21.00
N ASN A 104 14.58 8.29 -20.06
CA ASN A 104 15.26 7.04 -20.38
C ASN A 104 14.21 5.96 -20.65
N THR A 105 13.98 5.66 -21.93
CA THR A 105 13.01 4.66 -22.38
C THR A 105 13.44 3.22 -22.09
N LYS A 106 14.73 2.97 -21.81
CA LYS A 106 15.20 1.63 -21.42
C LYS A 106 14.68 1.29 -20.03
N GLY A 107 13.98 0.16 -19.92
CA GLY A 107 13.49 -0.36 -18.65
C GLY A 107 14.61 -0.53 -17.62
N HIS A 108 14.29 -0.34 -16.34
CA HIS A 108 15.29 -0.47 -15.29
C HIS A 108 15.81 -1.92 -15.22
N PRO A 109 17.13 -2.17 -15.11
CA PRO A 109 17.68 -3.54 -15.13
C PRO A 109 17.10 -4.49 -14.09
N LEU A 110 16.63 -3.95 -12.95
CA LEU A 110 16.01 -4.72 -11.88
C LEU A 110 14.51 -5.02 -12.09
N THR A 111 13.86 -4.45 -13.11
CA THR A 111 12.42 -4.65 -13.34
C THR A 111 12.02 -6.14 -13.42
N PRO A 112 12.73 -7.02 -14.16
CA PRO A 112 12.39 -8.44 -14.19
C PRO A 112 12.42 -9.10 -12.81
N MET A 113 13.46 -8.81 -12.01
CA MET A 113 13.63 -9.35 -10.66
C MET A 113 12.57 -8.79 -9.70
N PHE A 114 12.16 -7.53 -9.87
CA PHE A 114 11.09 -6.94 -9.10
C PHE A 114 9.74 -7.57 -9.43
N CYS A 115 9.42 -7.74 -10.71
CA CYS A 115 8.19 -8.42 -11.15
C CYS A 115 8.13 -9.88 -10.64
N GLU A 116 9.24 -10.61 -10.67
CA GLU A 116 9.36 -11.95 -10.08
C GLU A 116 8.98 -11.92 -8.60
N LEU A 117 9.59 -11.02 -7.83
CA LEU A 117 9.34 -10.91 -6.40
C LEU A 117 7.90 -10.49 -6.07
N ILE A 118 7.32 -9.53 -6.80
CA ILE A 118 5.91 -9.12 -6.62
C ILE A 118 4.98 -10.32 -6.79
N ARG A 119 5.18 -11.12 -7.85
CA ARG A 119 4.36 -12.32 -8.13
C ARG A 119 4.55 -13.40 -7.07
N LEU A 120 5.77 -13.60 -6.58
CA LEU A 120 6.03 -14.52 -5.46
C LEU A 120 5.27 -14.10 -4.19
N PHE A 121 5.08 -12.80 -3.96
CA PHE A 121 4.27 -12.29 -2.86
C PHE A 121 2.75 -12.41 -3.08
N GLY A 122 2.30 -12.95 -4.23
CA GLY A 122 0.88 -13.05 -4.56
C GLY A 122 0.25 -11.71 -4.96
N PHE A 123 1.06 -10.70 -5.27
CA PHE A 123 0.57 -9.42 -5.78
C PHE A 123 0.55 -9.42 -7.32
N HIS A 124 -0.24 -8.50 -7.88
CA HIS A 124 -0.46 -8.40 -9.31
C HIS A 124 0.52 -7.44 -9.96
N VAL A 125 0.94 -7.77 -11.18
CA VAL A 125 1.82 -6.92 -12.00
C VAL A 125 1.09 -6.57 -13.28
N HIS A 126 1.07 -5.29 -13.61
CA HIS A 126 0.56 -4.76 -14.87
C HIS A 126 1.61 -3.85 -15.52
N LEU A 127 1.72 -3.95 -16.84
CA LEU A 127 2.58 -3.07 -17.64
C LEU A 127 1.66 -2.12 -18.40
N ALA A 128 1.73 -0.84 -18.07
CA ALA A 128 1.01 0.19 -18.81
C ALA A 128 1.55 0.23 -20.26
N PRO A 129 0.74 0.63 -21.26
CA PRO A 129 1.26 0.90 -22.59
C PRO A 129 2.13 2.16 -22.64
N GLY A 130 1.66 3.22 -21.97
CA GLY A 130 2.36 4.50 -21.80
C GLY A 130 2.89 4.67 -20.38
N GLU A 131 2.32 5.62 -19.63
CA GLU A 131 2.78 5.97 -18.28
C GLU A 131 1.97 5.28 -17.19
N ALA A 132 2.64 4.85 -16.12
CA ALA A 132 1.98 4.13 -15.02
C ALA A 132 0.94 4.98 -14.28
N ASP A 133 1.19 6.27 -14.09
CA ASP A 133 0.28 7.22 -13.46
C ASP A 133 -1.00 7.46 -14.28
N ALA A 134 -0.87 7.56 -15.61
CA ALA A 134 -2.00 7.64 -16.52
C ALA A 134 -2.85 6.37 -16.50
N GLU A 135 -2.20 5.21 -16.55
CA GLU A 135 -2.88 3.91 -16.45
C GLU A 135 -3.61 3.76 -15.10
N LEU A 136 -2.95 4.11 -13.99
CA LEU A 136 -3.55 4.10 -12.65
C LEU A 136 -4.75 5.05 -12.56
N GLY A 137 -4.62 6.27 -13.10
CA GLY A 137 -5.73 7.23 -13.16
C GLY A 137 -6.93 6.65 -13.92
N ARG A 138 -6.68 6.05 -15.09
CA ARG A 138 -7.71 5.42 -15.91
C ARG A 138 -8.38 4.23 -15.22
N LEU A 139 -7.61 3.34 -14.62
CA LEU A 139 -8.13 2.19 -13.85
C LEU A 139 -8.97 2.63 -12.65
N SER A 140 -8.61 3.75 -12.02
CA SER A 140 -9.37 4.31 -10.91
C SER A 140 -10.68 4.95 -11.39
N ALA A 141 -10.66 5.64 -12.53
CA ALA A 141 -11.87 6.21 -13.13
C ALA A 141 -12.89 5.14 -13.54
N GLU A 142 -12.42 3.98 -14.01
CA GLU A 142 -13.25 2.82 -14.36
C GLU A 142 -13.71 2.00 -13.12
N GLY A 143 -13.30 2.40 -11.91
CA GLY A 143 -13.68 1.71 -10.67
C GLY A 143 -13.00 0.36 -10.45
N ILE A 144 -12.01 0.00 -11.26
CA ILE A 144 -11.27 -1.27 -11.14
C ILE A 144 -10.32 -1.21 -9.95
N ILE A 145 -9.60 -0.11 -9.79
CA ILE A 145 -8.83 0.16 -8.58
C ILE A 145 -9.51 1.24 -7.75
N HIS A 146 -9.50 1.06 -6.45
CA HIS A 146 -10.24 1.91 -5.53
C HIS A 146 -9.38 3.07 -5.01
N THR A 147 -8.07 2.85 -4.90
CA THR A 147 -7.10 3.84 -4.41
C THR A 147 -5.80 3.72 -5.19
N VAL A 148 -5.21 4.85 -5.57
CA VAL A 148 -3.86 4.91 -6.17
C VAL A 148 -2.86 5.31 -5.10
N GLN A 149 -1.88 4.47 -4.79
CA GLN A 149 -0.75 4.83 -3.93
C GLN A 149 0.37 5.46 -4.76
N THR A 150 0.60 6.76 -4.58
CA THR A 150 1.61 7.51 -5.34
C THR A 150 2.06 8.77 -4.60
N THR A 151 3.18 9.34 -5.05
CA THR A 151 3.58 10.73 -4.72
C THR A 151 3.28 11.73 -5.84
N ASP A 152 2.91 11.22 -7.01
CA ASP A 152 2.57 12.05 -8.16
C ASP A 152 1.12 12.53 -8.06
N SER A 153 0.90 13.81 -8.33
CA SER A 153 -0.43 14.41 -8.35
C SER A 153 -1.12 14.30 -9.70
N ASP A 154 -0.38 14.00 -10.77
CA ASP A 154 -0.91 13.99 -12.13
C ASP A 154 -1.96 12.87 -12.31
N VAL A 155 -1.93 11.84 -11.45
CA VAL A 155 -2.99 10.81 -11.37
C VAL A 155 -4.40 11.38 -11.24
N PHE A 156 -4.60 12.53 -10.58
CA PHE A 156 -5.91 13.18 -10.51
C PHE A 156 -6.34 13.74 -11.87
N LEU A 157 -5.41 14.26 -12.67
CA LEU A 157 -5.67 14.67 -14.06
C LEU A 157 -6.06 13.50 -14.94
N PHE A 158 -5.46 12.34 -14.69
CA PHE A 158 -5.78 11.10 -15.39
C PHE A 158 -7.04 10.40 -14.89
N GLY A 159 -7.72 10.96 -13.88
CA GLY A 159 -9.04 10.50 -13.43
C GLY A 159 -9.07 9.72 -12.12
N ALA A 160 -7.96 9.67 -11.38
CA ALA A 160 -7.95 9.04 -10.06
C ALA A 160 -8.95 9.71 -9.12
N GLN A 161 -9.81 8.89 -8.50
CA GLN A 161 -10.83 9.38 -7.56
C GLN A 161 -10.27 9.54 -6.15
N ARG A 162 -9.28 8.71 -5.79
CA ARG A 162 -8.73 8.60 -4.43
C ARG A 162 -7.25 8.25 -4.47
N VAL A 163 -6.44 9.00 -3.73
CA VAL A 163 -4.98 8.88 -3.70
C VAL A 163 -4.44 8.62 -2.29
N MET A 164 -3.75 7.47 -2.19
CA MET A 164 -2.75 7.00 -1.23
C MET A 164 -1.47 7.83 -1.16
N TYR A 165 -1.47 9.05 -0.62
CA TYR A 165 -0.25 9.87 -0.63
C TYR A 165 0.80 9.38 0.39
N THR A 166 1.95 8.92 -0.12
CA THR A 166 3.08 8.44 0.70
C THR A 166 4.26 9.43 0.64
N PRO A 167 4.45 10.34 1.60
CA PRO A 167 5.52 11.32 1.52
C PRO A 167 6.92 10.69 1.55
N LYS A 168 7.91 11.42 1.01
CA LYS A 168 9.33 10.97 0.95
C LYS A 168 10.04 10.87 2.30
N LYS A 169 9.46 11.43 3.37
CA LYS A 169 10.00 11.38 4.74
C LYS A 169 9.11 10.51 5.60
N LYS A 170 9.69 9.89 6.65
CA LYS A 170 8.98 9.08 7.65
C LYS A 170 7.65 9.74 8.00
N THR A 171 6.56 9.01 7.80
CA THR A 171 5.29 9.26 8.47
C THR A 171 5.21 8.39 9.72
N ASP A 172 4.47 8.86 10.73
CA ASP A 172 4.28 8.13 11.99
C ASP A 172 3.60 6.77 11.75
N GLY A 173 4.40 5.71 11.63
CA GLY A 173 3.97 4.32 11.53
C GLY A 173 2.86 4.09 10.50
N ASP A 174 1.80 3.40 10.93
CA ASP A 174 0.65 2.97 10.13
C ASP A 174 -0.27 4.13 9.64
N ASN A 175 0.10 5.39 9.82
CA ASN A 175 -0.71 6.53 9.39
C ASN A 175 -0.56 6.84 7.89
N ILE A 176 -1.69 7.00 7.22
CA ILE A 176 -1.79 7.33 5.80
C ILE A 176 -2.55 8.64 5.58
N LYS A 177 -2.24 9.29 4.46
CA LYS A 177 -2.92 10.49 3.96
C LYS A 177 -3.74 10.12 2.74
N ILE A 178 -5.05 10.23 2.85
CA ILE A 178 -5.99 10.04 1.76
C ILE A 178 -6.37 11.42 1.22
N TYR A 179 -6.37 11.53 -0.11
CA TYR A 179 -6.95 12.66 -0.83
C TYR A 179 -7.99 12.13 -1.80
N THR A 180 -9.19 12.69 -1.80
CA THR A 180 -10.24 12.35 -2.78
C THR A 180 -10.51 13.55 -3.68
N LEU A 181 -10.87 13.28 -4.94
CA LEU A 181 -11.25 14.36 -5.86
C LEU A 181 -12.47 15.14 -5.34
N GLU A 182 -13.39 14.45 -4.66
CA GLU A 182 -14.52 15.06 -3.97
C GLU A 182 -14.07 16.06 -2.88
N ASN A 183 -13.18 15.67 -1.97
CA ASN A 183 -12.69 16.56 -0.91
C ASN A 183 -11.89 17.75 -1.45
N ILE A 184 -11.15 17.54 -2.55
CA ILE A 184 -10.44 18.60 -3.27
C ILE A 184 -11.43 19.63 -3.84
N PHE A 185 -12.57 19.15 -4.37
CA PHE A 185 -13.61 20.00 -4.96
C PHE A 185 -14.43 20.73 -3.90
N ILE A 186 -14.95 20.04 -2.89
CA ILE A 186 -15.86 20.65 -1.90
C ILE A 186 -15.13 21.58 -0.92
N SER A 187 -13.81 21.45 -0.78
CA SER A 187 -13.03 22.29 0.13
C SER A 187 -13.05 23.76 -0.31
N PRO A 188 -13.61 24.69 0.49
CA PRO A 188 -13.80 26.08 0.07
C PRO A 188 -12.50 26.83 -0.26
N SER A 189 -11.39 26.39 0.32
CA SER A 189 -10.06 26.97 0.08
C SER A 189 -9.36 26.38 -1.15
N ILE A 190 -9.84 25.26 -1.69
CA ILE A 190 -9.25 24.57 -2.84
C ILE A 190 -10.19 24.68 -4.05
N GLY A 191 -11.37 24.09 -4.01
CA GLY A 191 -12.39 24.28 -5.04
C GLY A 191 -11.97 23.85 -6.45
N LEU A 192 -11.15 22.80 -6.58
CA LEU A 192 -10.64 22.36 -7.87
C LEU A 192 -11.37 21.12 -8.38
N THR A 193 -11.90 21.21 -9.59
CA THR A 193 -12.38 20.07 -10.38
C THR A 193 -11.23 19.41 -11.14
N ARG A 194 -11.48 18.30 -11.84
CA ARG A 194 -10.50 17.72 -12.77
C ARG A 194 -10.12 18.72 -13.88
N GLY A 195 -11.08 19.47 -14.43
CA GLY A 195 -10.80 20.51 -15.41
C GLY A 195 -10.02 21.67 -14.81
N GLY A 196 -10.33 22.07 -13.58
CA GLY A 196 -9.56 23.05 -12.83
C GLY A 196 -8.11 22.61 -12.63
N LEU A 197 -7.87 21.35 -12.25
CA LEU A 197 -6.52 20.78 -12.15
C LEU A 197 -5.80 20.84 -13.51
N LEU A 198 -6.48 20.56 -14.63
CA LEU A 198 -5.89 20.66 -15.98
C LEU A 198 -5.43 22.09 -16.25
N LEU A 199 -6.29 23.08 -15.99
CA LEU A 199 -5.94 24.49 -16.17
C LEU A 199 -4.79 24.91 -15.24
N PHE A 200 -4.78 24.42 -14.01
CA PHE A 200 -3.67 24.63 -13.08
C PHE A 200 -2.36 24.09 -13.67
N ALA A 201 -2.37 22.88 -14.25
CA ALA A 201 -1.19 22.26 -14.86
C ALA A 201 -0.64 23.09 -16.03
N LEU A 202 -1.52 23.56 -16.91
CA LEU A 202 -1.15 24.39 -18.05
C LEU A 202 -0.59 25.76 -17.61
N LEU A 203 -1.13 26.35 -16.55
CA LEU A 203 -0.70 27.67 -16.07
C LEU A 203 0.56 27.61 -15.19
N ALA A 204 0.58 26.74 -14.18
CA ALA A 204 1.64 26.66 -13.18
C ALA A 204 2.79 25.71 -13.56
N GLY A 205 2.58 24.88 -14.57
CA GLY A 205 3.52 23.86 -15.03
C GLY A 205 3.26 22.48 -14.42
N GLY A 206 3.42 21.46 -15.27
CA GLY A 206 3.28 20.04 -14.97
C GLY A 206 4.51 19.24 -15.43
N ASP A 207 4.30 17.96 -15.72
CA ASP A 207 5.37 17.08 -16.21
C ASP A 207 5.67 17.27 -17.71
N TYR A 208 4.67 17.65 -18.51
CA TYR A 208 4.83 17.83 -19.96
C TYR A 208 5.25 19.24 -20.37
N ASP A 209 4.89 20.27 -19.58
CA ASP A 209 5.13 21.68 -19.92
C ASP A 209 5.49 22.51 -18.69
N PRO A 210 6.45 23.46 -18.78
CA PRO A 210 6.82 24.34 -17.66
C PRO A 210 5.73 25.33 -17.24
N GLY A 211 4.68 25.50 -18.05
CA GLY A 211 3.55 26.38 -17.81
C GLY A 211 3.74 27.79 -18.34
N CYS A 212 2.75 28.65 -18.06
CA CYS A 212 2.77 30.05 -18.48
C CYS A 212 3.83 30.85 -17.69
N PRO A 213 4.76 31.54 -18.37
CA PRO A 213 5.72 32.43 -17.71
C PRO A 213 5.04 33.44 -16.78
N SER A 214 5.64 33.67 -15.62
CA SER A 214 5.13 34.58 -14.57
C SER A 214 3.77 34.20 -13.95
N CYS A 215 3.16 33.07 -14.34
CA CYS A 215 1.96 32.55 -13.68
C CYS A 215 2.34 31.55 -12.57
N GLY A 216 2.44 32.04 -11.34
CA GLY A 216 2.75 31.18 -10.18
C GLY A 216 1.54 30.35 -9.72
N ALA A 217 1.80 29.29 -8.95
CA ALA A 217 0.78 28.37 -8.44
C ALA A 217 -0.43 29.05 -7.75
N LYS A 218 -0.23 30.16 -7.03
CA LYS A 218 -1.35 30.89 -6.40
C LYS A 218 -2.27 31.54 -7.43
N THR A 219 -1.69 32.15 -8.46
CA THR A 219 -2.42 32.82 -9.54
C THR A 219 -3.12 31.79 -10.43
N ALA A 220 -2.43 30.70 -10.76
CA ALA A 220 -3.01 29.57 -11.47
C ALA A 220 -4.18 28.95 -10.72
N HIS A 221 -4.03 28.74 -9.40
CA HIS A 221 -5.09 28.20 -8.54
C HIS A 221 -6.35 29.08 -8.54
N ALA A 222 -6.19 30.40 -8.41
CA ALA A 222 -7.31 31.33 -8.41
C ALA A 222 -8.16 31.20 -9.69
N ILE A 223 -7.54 31.17 -10.86
CA ILE A 223 -8.23 30.98 -12.15
C ILE A 223 -8.78 29.56 -12.31
N ALA A 224 -8.05 28.56 -11.87
CA ALA A 224 -8.43 27.15 -11.96
C ALA A 224 -9.70 26.79 -11.17
N ARG A 225 -10.14 27.66 -10.25
CA ARG A 225 -11.44 27.55 -9.56
C ARG A 225 -12.63 28.01 -10.40
N GLY A 226 -12.38 28.71 -11.51
CA GLY A 226 -13.41 29.10 -12.48
C GLY A 226 -13.76 27.94 -13.43
N SER A 227 -14.67 28.22 -14.35
CA SER A 227 -15.21 27.22 -15.28
C SER A 227 -14.31 26.91 -16.48
N LEU A 228 -13.29 27.74 -16.76
CA LEU A 228 -12.44 27.61 -17.95
C LEU A 228 -11.74 26.26 -18.04
N GLY A 229 -11.35 25.68 -16.91
CA GLY A 229 -10.72 24.36 -16.90
C GLY A 229 -11.69 23.26 -17.31
N ASP A 230 -12.94 23.33 -16.85
CA ASP A 230 -13.98 22.35 -17.17
C ASP A 230 -14.45 22.46 -18.63
N THR A 231 -14.59 23.68 -19.15
CA THR A 231 -14.94 23.88 -20.56
C THR A 231 -13.84 23.36 -21.49
N LEU A 232 -12.57 23.59 -21.15
CA LEU A 232 -11.43 23.06 -21.90
C LEU A 232 -11.39 21.52 -21.86
N LEU A 233 -11.52 20.94 -20.66
CA LEU A 233 -11.53 19.48 -20.51
C LEU A 233 -12.69 18.85 -21.29
N HIS A 234 -13.88 19.44 -21.22
CA HIS A 234 -15.04 18.96 -21.95
C HIS A 234 -14.81 19.01 -23.47
N ALA A 235 -14.39 20.16 -24.00
CA ALA A 235 -14.13 20.32 -25.43
C ALA A 235 -13.04 19.36 -25.94
N ALA A 236 -11.95 19.20 -25.20
CA ALA A 236 -10.89 18.26 -25.55
C ALA A 236 -11.38 16.79 -25.47
N SER A 237 -12.23 16.45 -24.50
CA SER A 237 -12.79 15.09 -24.38
C SER A 237 -13.73 14.75 -25.53
N GLN A 238 -14.48 15.71 -26.05
CA GLN A 238 -15.38 15.52 -27.21
C GLN A 238 -14.65 15.51 -28.56
N ASN A 239 -13.38 15.93 -28.60
CA ASN A 239 -12.57 15.97 -29.80
C ASN A 239 -11.30 15.11 -29.60
N PRO A 240 -11.35 13.79 -29.81
CA PRO A 240 -10.21 12.90 -29.54
C PRO A 240 -8.98 13.16 -30.41
N VAL A 241 -9.16 13.88 -31.53
CA VAL A 241 -8.07 14.30 -32.42
C VAL A 241 -8.14 15.82 -32.58
N PRO A 242 -7.02 16.55 -32.47
CA PRO A 242 -6.98 17.98 -32.75
C PRO A 242 -7.43 18.26 -34.19
N GLY A 243 -8.50 19.04 -34.34
CA GLY A 243 -9.07 19.43 -35.62
C GLY A 243 -9.44 20.91 -35.67
N ALA A 244 -9.98 21.34 -36.80
CA ALA A 244 -10.37 22.74 -37.01
C ALA A 244 -11.42 23.24 -35.99
N GLU A 245 -12.35 22.37 -35.58
CA GLU A 245 -13.37 22.68 -34.58
C GLU A 245 -12.75 22.96 -33.21
N PHE A 246 -11.87 22.06 -32.73
CA PHE A 246 -11.17 22.26 -31.47
C PHE A 246 -10.27 23.50 -31.52
N ALA A 247 -9.59 23.76 -32.64
CA ALA A 247 -8.77 24.96 -32.81
C ALA A 247 -9.60 26.26 -32.73
N ALA A 248 -10.81 26.27 -33.32
CA ALA A 248 -11.72 27.42 -33.25
C ALA A 248 -12.23 27.64 -31.81
N PHE A 249 -12.62 26.56 -31.12
CA PHE A 249 -12.97 26.63 -29.69
C PHE A 249 -11.81 27.19 -28.87
N LEU A 250 -10.60 26.68 -29.09
CA LEU A 250 -9.41 27.07 -28.33
C LEU A 250 -9.05 28.54 -28.51
N ALA A 251 -9.26 29.09 -29.71
CA ALA A 251 -9.06 30.51 -29.98
C ALA A 251 -10.01 31.40 -29.14
N GLY A 252 -11.29 31.03 -29.04
CA GLY A 252 -12.26 31.71 -28.18
C GLY A 252 -11.92 31.55 -26.70
N TRP A 253 -11.66 30.30 -26.28
CA TRP A 253 -11.28 29.98 -24.91
C TRP A 253 -10.03 30.75 -24.44
N LYS A 254 -9.03 30.91 -25.32
CA LYS A 254 -7.82 31.69 -25.05
C LYS A 254 -8.15 33.17 -24.82
N GLN A 255 -9.09 33.73 -25.58
CA GLN A 255 -9.55 35.11 -25.35
C GLN A 255 -10.22 35.26 -23.99
N ASP A 256 -11.08 34.31 -23.61
CA ASP A 256 -11.73 34.30 -22.30
C ASP A 256 -10.70 34.22 -21.17
N LEU A 257 -9.70 33.35 -21.28
CA LEU A 257 -8.59 33.28 -20.33
C LEU A 257 -7.80 34.60 -20.24
N CYS A 258 -7.51 35.24 -21.37
CA CYS A 258 -6.86 36.54 -21.38
C CYS A 258 -7.70 37.61 -20.69
N GLN A 259 -9.04 37.57 -20.84
CA GLN A 259 -9.96 38.49 -20.17
C GLN A 259 -9.99 38.28 -18.66
N GLU A 260 -9.93 37.03 -18.18
CA GLU A 260 -9.79 36.76 -16.74
C GLU A 260 -8.58 37.48 -16.16
N PHE A 261 -7.41 37.37 -16.81
CA PHE A 261 -6.22 38.07 -16.34
C PHE A 261 -6.29 39.59 -16.53
N LEU A 262 -6.93 40.08 -17.58
CA LEU A 262 -6.95 41.50 -17.92
C LEU A 262 -7.90 42.29 -17.01
N GLU A 263 -9.10 41.76 -16.81
CA GLU A 263 -10.22 42.49 -16.20
C GLU A 263 -10.74 41.86 -14.91
N ASP A 264 -10.43 40.59 -14.62
CA ASP A 264 -10.95 39.82 -13.48
C ASP A 264 -12.49 39.91 -13.34
N PRO A 265 -13.24 39.65 -14.43
CA PRO A 265 -14.69 39.88 -14.47
C PRO A 265 -15.46 39.07 -13.42
N HIS A 266 -14.93 37.91 -13.02
CA HIS A 266 -15.52 37.04 -12.02
C HIS A 266 -14.93 37.22 -10.61
N GLY A 267 -13.96 38.15 -10.43
CA GLY A 267 -13.34 38.42 -9.13
C GLY A 267 -12.52 37.27 -8.56
N LEU A 268 -12.02 36.37 -9.42
CA LEU A 268 -11.26 35.19 -9.02
C LEU A 268 -9.85 35.56 -8.55
N LEU A 269 -9.24 36.56 -9.18
CA LEU A 269 -7.84 36.96 -8.97
C LEU A 269 -7.67 38.00 -7.86
N GLY A 270 -8.68 38.86 -7.66
CA GLY A 270 -8.65 40.02 -6.77
C GLY A 270 -7.75 41.16 -7.27
N ARG A 271 -7.11 41.01 -8.44
CA ARG A 271 -6.34 42.04 -9.13
C ARG A 271 -6.10 41.65 -10.60
N LYS A 272 -5.75 42.64 -11.41
CA LYS A 272 -5.43 42.49 -12.84
C LYS A 272 -3.96 42.09 -13.07
N TYR A 273 -3.72 41.24 -14.05
CA TYR A 273 -2.40 40.74 -14.47
C TYR A 273 -2.17 40.96 -15.97
N LYS A 274 -2.07 42.23 -16.37
CA LYS A 274 -1.90 42.63 -17.78
C LYS A 274 -0.72 41.95 -18.48
N SER A 275 0.41 41.79 -17.77
CA SER A 275 1.61 41.15 -18.34
C SER A 275 1.39 39.67 -18.66
N ILE A 276 0.66 38.93 -17.81
CA ILE A 276 0.34 37.51 -18.05
C ILE A 276 -0.64 37.40 -19.23
N SER A 277 -1.66 38.25 -19.27
CA SER A 277 -2.61 38.33 -20.40
C SER A 277 -1.88 38.56 -21.73
N GLN A 278 -0.92 39.50 -21.77
CA GLN A 278 -0.12 39.78 -22.97
C GLN A 278 0.77 38.60 -23.36
N ILE A 279 1.46 37.96 -22.40
CA ILE A 279 2.29 36.76 -22.65
C ILE A 279 1.47 35.64 -23.27
N ILE A 280 0.25 35.40 -22.75
CA ILE A 280 -0.64 34.38 -23.30
C ILE A 280 -1.09 34.78 -24.71
N ALA A 281 -1.53 36.03 -24.91
CA ALA A 281 -1.99 36.51 -26.21
C ALA A 281 -0.92 36.36 -27.32
N ASP A 282 0.32 36.69 -27.01
CA ASP A 282 1.43 36.74 -27.98
C ASP A 282 2.14 35.38 -28.20
N SER A 283 1.79 34.35 -27.44
CA SER A 283 2.42 33.02 -27.53
C SER A 283 1.49 31.97 -28.15
N ASP A 284 2.03 30.79 -28.44
CA ASP A 284 1.25 29.61 -28.87
C ASP A 284 0.52 28.90 -27.71
N PHE A 285 0.40 29.56 -26.55
CA PHE A 285 -0.32 29.01 -25.41
C PHE A 285 -1.84 28.90 -25.68
N PRO A 286 -2.51 27.83 -25.22
CA PRO A 286 -1.94 26.63 -24.61
C PRO A 286 -1.45 25.63 -25.66
N ASN A 287 -0.40 24.87 -25.32
CA ASN A 287 0.09 23.80 -26.19
C ASN A 287 -0.94 22.68 -26.31
N VAL A 288 -1.42 22.42 -27.53
CA VAL A 288 -2.44 21.42 -27.84
C VAL A 288 -1.98 20.01 -27.49
N ASP A 289 -0.74 19.64 -27.83
CA ASP A 289 -0.22 18.30 -27.55
C ASP A 289 -0.18 18.02 -26.04
N VAL A 290 0.11 19.05 -25.24
CA VAL A 290 0.12 18.95 -23.76
C VAL A 290 -1.29 18.75 -23.22
N ILE A 291 -2.30 19.46 -23.75
CA ILE A 291 -3.70 19.25 -23.38
C ILE A 291 -4.08 17.80 -23.66
N PHE A 292 -3.81 17.31 -24.87
CA PHE A 292 -4.17 15.96 -25.28
C PHE A 292 -3.40 14.88 -24.53
N SER A 293 -2.16 15.15 -24.11
CA SER A 293 -1.39 14.23 -23.26
C SER A 293 -2.06 14.00 -21.90
N TYR A 294 -2.74 15.01 -21.33
CA TYR A 294 -3.49 14.87 -20.09
C TYR A 294 -4.91 14.32 -20.29
N VAL A 295 -5.59 14.70 -21.39
CA VAL A 295 -6.99 14.35 -21.62
C VAL A 295 -7.15 12.97 -22.25
N HIS A 296 -6.27 12.60 -23.19
CA HIS A 296 -6.26 11.34 -23.93
C HIS A 296 -4.91 10.62 -23.81
N PRO A 297 -4.44 10.29 -22.57
CA PRO A 297 -3.17 9.61 -22.41
C PRO A 297 -3.21 8.20 -23.02
N ILE A 298 -2.05 7.70 -23.41
CA ILE A 298 -1.88 6.31 -23.87
C ILE A 298 -2.02 5.37 -22.67
N THR A 299 -3.08 4.55 -22.70
CA THR A 299 -3.44 3.58 -21.65
C THR A 299 -3.90 2.27 -22.29
N SER A 300 -4.15 1.25 -21.49
CA SER A 300 -4.72 -0.02 -21.98
C SER A 300 -6.10 0.12 -22.61
N TYR A 301 -6.76 1.26 -22.40
CA TYR A 301 -8.06 1.61 -22.99
C TYR A 301 -7.94 2.39 -24.30
N SER A 302 -6.73 2.79 -24.68
CA SER A 302 -6.48 3.41 -25.97
C SER A 302 -6.58 2.35 -27.09
N SER A 303 -6.85 2.80 -28.31
CA SER A 303 -7.00 1.90 -29.46
C SER A 303 -5.77 0.99 -29.65
N HIS A 304 -5.98 -0.26 -30.04
CA HIS A 304 -4.94 -1.27 -30.29
C HIS A 304 -4.22 -1.84 -29.05
N HIS A 305 -4.59 -1.44 -27.83
CA HIS A 305 -4.10 -2.10 -26.61
C HIS A 305 -5.07 -3.16 -26.09
N THR A 306 -4.54 -4.07 -25.27
CA THR A 306 -5.32 -5.12 -24.60
C THR A 306 -5.68 -4.66 -23.21
N LEU A 307 -6.95 -4.80 -22.84
CA LEU A 307 -7.40 -4.51 -21.49
C LEU A 307 -6.67 -5.39 -20.47
N PRO A 308 -6.33 -4.85 -19.29
CA PRO A 308 -5.70 -5.64 -18.26
C PRO A 308 -6.64 -6.77 -17.81
N PRO A 309 -6.11 -7.93 -17.40
CA PRO A 309 -6.90 -9.06 -16.88
C PRO A 309 -7.40 -8.76 -15.46
N HIS A 310 -8.09 -7.64 -15.26
CA HIS A 310 -8.48 -7.14 -13.95
C HIS A 310 -9.41 -8.08 -13.17
N HIS A 311 -10.12 -8.98 -13.84
CA HIS A 311 -10.89 -10.05 -13.20
C HIS A 311 -10.01 -11.02 -12.39
N THR A 312 -8.71 -11.11 -12.67
CA THR A 312 -7.77 -11.93 -11.89
C THR A 312 -7.19 -11.18 -10.70
N TRP A 313 -7.48 -9.88 -10.53
CA TRP A 313 -6.95 -9.07 -9.43
C TRP A 313 -7.74 -9.31 -8.14
N SER A 314 -7.58 -10.51 -7.59
CA SER A 314 -8.19 -10.95 -6.34
C SER A 314 -7.13 -11.23 -5.26
N PRO A 315 -7.55 -11.44 -3.99
CA PRO A 315 -6.64 -11.90 -2.95
C PRO A 315 -5.97 -13.22 -3.35
N ALA A 316 -4.64 -13.27 -3.26
CA ALA A 316 -3.85 -14.46 -3.58
C ALA A 316 -2.93 -14.82 -2.42
N THR A 317 -2.56 -16.10 -2.34
CA THR A 317 -1.61 -16.59 -1.34
C THR A 317 -0.19 -16.35 -1.84
N PRO A 318 0.70 -15.79 -1.01
CA PRO A 318 2.12 -15.71 -1.34
C PRO A 318 2.73 -17.11 -1.51
N ASN A 319 3.60 -17.28 -2.50
CA ASN A 319 4.38 -18.49 -2.72
C ASN A 319 5.57 -18.52 -1.75
N VAL A 320 5.35 -19.09 -0.56
CA VAL A 320 6.35 -19.10 0.52
C VAL A 320 7.63 -19.83 0.13
N GLU A 321 7.51 -20.96 -0.57
CA GLU A 321 8.64 -21.74 -1.09
C GLU A 321 9.51 -20.90 -2.03
N GLY A 322 8.89 -20.25 -3.01
CA GLY A 322 9.56 -19.41 -3.99
C GLY A 322 10.20 -18.18 -3.35
N ILE A 323 9.57 -17.56 -2.34
CA ILE A 323 10.16 -16.45 -1.58
C ILE A 323 11.40 -16.94 -0.81
N ALA A 324 11.34 -18.11 -0.16
CA ALA A 324 12.50 -18.68 0.56
C ALA A 324 13.68 -18.92 -0.40
N ARG A 325 13.41 -19.57 -1.53
CA ARG A 325 14.39 -19.79 -2.60
C ARG A 325 14.97 -18.47 -3.13
N PHE A 326 14.12 -17.48 -3.36
CA PHE A 326 14.54 -16.17 -3.84
C PHE A 326 15.48 -15.48 -2.83
N CYS A 327 15.13 -15.47 -1.53
CA CYS A 327 15.97 -14.89 -0.48
C CYS A 327 17.33 -15.59 -0.38
N GLN A 328 17.36 -16.93 -0.45
CA GLN A 328 18.60 -17.70 -0.42
C GLN A 328 19.49 -17.37 -1.63
N LEU A 329 18.93 -17.37 -2.85
CA LEU A 329 19.70 -17.19 -4.08
C LEU A 329 20.08 -15.72 -4.37
N ARG A 330 19.21 -14.76 -4.05
CA ARG A 330 19.39 -13.35 -4.42
C ARG A 330 19.93 -12.49 -3.29
N PHE A 331 19.64 -12.85 -2.03
CA PHE A 331 20.12 -12.10 -0.86
C PHE A 331 21.22 -12.82 -0.07
N ASN A 332 21.51 -14.08 -0.42
CA ASN A 332 22.48 -14.93 0.28
C ASN A 332 22.19 -15.04 1.78
N TRP A 333 20.90 -15.05 2.14
CA TRP A 333 20.46 -15.31 3.51
C TRP A 333 20.51 -16.81 3.79
N ASP A 334 21.10 -17.19 4.92
CA ASP A 334 21.04 -18.57 5.39
C ASP A 334 19.65 -18.92 5.93
N ALA A 335 19.43 -20.22 6.12
CA ALA A 335 18.15 -20.76 6.57
C ALA A 335 17.69 -20.23 7.94
N GLY A 336 18.62 -19.90 8.85
CA GLY A 336 18.31 -19.34 10.15
C GLY A 336 17.80 -17.90 10.04
N ILE A 337 18.45 -17.07 9.22
CA ILE A 337 18.00 -15.69 8.93
C ILE A 337 16.61 -15.71 8.27
N ILE A 338 16.41 -16.60 7.29
CA ILE A 338 15.12 -16.75 6.59
C ILE A 338 14.05 -17.16 7.61
N ALA A 339 14.29 -18.19 8.43
CA ALA A 339 13.35 -18.63 9.46
C ALA A 339 12.95 -17.50 10.42
N ALA A 340 13.92 -16.74 10.92
CA ALA A 340 13.67 -15.62 11.83
C ALA A 340 12.84 -14.50 11.17
N LYS A 341 13.20 -14.09 9.95
CA LYS A 341 12.46 -13.05 9.21
C LYS A 341 11.05 -13.51 8.81
N PHE A 342 10.92 -14.76 8.40
CA PHE A 342 9.65 -15.33 7.95
C PHE A 342 8.68 -15.47 9.12
N GLY A 343 9.13 -16.05 10.23
CA GLY A 343 8.31 -16.20 11.44
C GLY A 343 7.88 -14.86 12.04
N LYS A 344 8.75 -13.84 12.01
CA LYS A 344 8.45 -12.52 12.57
C LYS A 344 7.40 -11.75 11.76
N ALA A 345 7.47 -11.78 10.43
CA ALA A 345 6.69 -10.86 9.60
C ALA A 345 6.03 -11.51 8.38
N LEU A 346 6.70 -12.41 7.66
CA LEU A 346 6.12 -13.01 6.45
C LEU A 346 4.91 -13.90 6.78
N PHE A 347 5.05 -14.84 7.71
CA PHE A 347 4.00 -15.80 8.05
C PHE A 347 2.72 -15.14 8.59
N PRO A 348 2.80 -14.14 9.50
CA PRO A 348 1.62 -13.35 9.87
C PRO A 348 0.89 -12.72 8.67
N GLY A 349 1.64 -12.21 7.69
CA GLY A 349 1.07 -11.61 6.48
C GLY A 349 0.44 -12.64 5.55
N VAL A 350 1.11 -13.78 5.33
CA VAL A 350 0.56 -14.92 4.57
C VAL A 350 -0.76 -15.38 5.18
N ALA A 351 -0.80 -15.49 6.51
CA ALA A 351 -2.02 -15.83 7.24
C ALA A 351 -3.14 -14.82 7.00
N LEU A 352 -2.86 -13.51 7.09
CA LEU A 352 -3.84 -12.47 6.81
C LEU A 352 -4.39 -12.57 5.38
N GLN A 353 -3.52 -12.60 4.37
CA GLN A 353 -3.93 -12.68 2.97
C GLN A 353 -4.75 -13.95 2.67
N SER A 354 -4.41 -15.07 3.30
CA SER A 354 -5.16 -16.32 3.17
C SER A 354 -6.57 -16.24 3.73
N LEU A 355 -6.78 -15.46 4.81
CA LEU A 355 -8.10 -15.25 5.42
C LEU A 355 -9.00 -14.31 4.62
N LEU A 356 -8.43 -13.44 3.78
CA LEU A 356 -9.19 -12.53 2.90
C LEU A 356 -9.80 -13.22 1.69
N LYS A 357 -9.28 -14.40 1.31
CA LYS A 357 -9.80 -15.17 0.18
C LYS A 357 -11.25 -15.59 0.46
N PRO A 358 -12.15 -15.55 -0.54
CA PRO A 358 -13.44 -16.21 -0.44
C PRO A 358 -13.27 -17.68 -0.07
N TYR A 359 -14.15 -18.19 0.78
CA TYR A 359 -14.24 -19.63 1.03
C TYR A 359 -15.34 -20.19 0.18
N ASP A 360 -14.99 -21.11 -0.68
CA ASP A 360 -15.98 -22.01 -1.25
C ASP A 360 -15.60 -23.44 -0.87
N PHE A 361 -16.34 -23.98 0.09
CA PHE A 361 -16.15 -25.37 0.51
C PHE A 361 -16.44 -26.34 -0.63
N HIS A 362 -17.40 -26.03 -1.51
CA HIS A 362 -17.74 -26.91 -2.63
C HIS A 362 -16.63 -26.90 -3.66
N ALA A 363 -16.13 -25.72 -4.03
CA ALA A 363 -14.99 -25.61 -4.96
C ALA A 363 -13.73 -26.30 -4.40
N LEU A 364 -13.45 -26.19 -3.09
CA LEU A 364 -12.34 -26.89 -2.46
C LEU A 364 -12.53 -28.41 -2.49
N LEU A 365 -13.75 -28.88 -2.23
CA LEU A 365 -14.08 -30.31 -2.27
C LEU A 365 -13.98 -30.86 -3.70
N GLU A 366 -14.49 -30.14 -4.69
CA GLU A 366 -14.36 -30.50 -6.12
C GLU A 366 -12.89 -30.58 -6.52
N ALA A 367 -12.08 -29.58 -6.19
CA ALA A 367 -10.65 -29.59 -6.45
C ALA A 367 -9.94 -30.79 -5.78
N HIS A 368 -10.33 -31.15 -4.55
CA HIS A 368 -9.81 -32.34 -3.86
C HIS A 368 -10.16 -33.65 -4.57
N LEU A 369 -11.37 -33.74 -5.14
CA LEU A 369 -11.84 -34.91 -5.86
C LEU A 369 -11.18 -35.04 -7.23
N GLU A 370 -10.94 -33.92 -7.92
CA GLU A 370 -10.37 -33.91 -9.28
C GLU A 370 -8.85 -33.97 -9.30
N LEU A 371 -8.17 -33.22 -8.43
CA LEU A 371 -6.72 -33.01 -8.46
C LEU A 371 -5.96 -33.77 -7.35
N GLY A 372 -6.68 -34.52 -6.51
CA GLY A 372 -6.15 -35.11 -5.28
C GLY A 372 -6.05 -34.09 -4.14
N LEU A 373 -5.33 -34.43 -3.06
CA LEU A 373 -5.20 -33.56 -1.88
C LEU A 373 -4.60 -32.20 -2.25
N THR A 374 -5.43 -31.16 -2.38
CA THR A 374 -4.97 -29.79 -2.58
C THR A 374 -4.54 -29.20 -1.25
N THR A 375 -3.25 -28.95 -1.08
CA THR A 375 -2.71 -28.34 0.14
C THR A 375 -2.58 -26.82 -0.05
N ASP A 376 -3.41 -26.06 0.66
CA ASP A 376 -3.18 -24.62 0.85
C ASP A 376 -1.92 -24.42 1.71
N ASP A 377 -1.09 -23.43 1.36
CA ASP A 377 0.09 -23.08 2.16
C ASP A 377 -0.28 -22.64 3.59
N PHE A 378 -1.49 -22.09 3.75
CA PHE A 378 -2.07 -21.75 5.04
C PHE A 378 -3.58 -22.07 5.06
N PRO A 379 -3.98 -23.31 5.41
CA PRO A 379 -5.40 -23.66 5.47
C PRO A 379 -6.04 -22.95 6.66
N ARG A 380 -7.34 -22.65 6.57
CA ARG A 380 -8.09 -22.00 7.66
C ARG A 380 -8.10 -22.80 8.97
N SER A 381 -7.92 -24.12 8.89
CA SER A 381 -7.71 -25.01 10.04
C SER A 381 -6.43 -24.70 10.83
N SER A 382 -5.50 -23.93 10.25
CA SER A 382 -4.32 -23.43 10.96
C SER A 382 -4.68 -22.42 12.04
N VAL A 383 -5.86 -21.80 12.00
CA VAL A 383 -6.35 -20.96 13.10
C VAL A 383 -6.81 -21.86 14.25
N LEU A 384 -6.08 -21.82 15.36
CA LEU A 384 -6.32 -22.70 16.50
C LEU A 384 -7.36 -22.12 17.45
N CYS A 385 -7.11 -20.90 17.95
CA CYS A 385 -8.03 -20.24 18.86
C CYS A 385 -7.79 -18.72 18.95
N VAL A 386 -8.78 -18.00 19.50
CA VAL A 386 -8.63 -16.61 19.94
C VAL A 386 -8.14 -16.60 21.39
N LEU A 387 -6.99 -15.98 21.63
CA LEU A 387 -6.36 -15.89 22.94
C LEU A 387 -6.89 -14.71 23.77
N ASN A 388 -6.99 -13.53 23.15
CA ASN A 388 -7.54 -12.33 23.76
C ASN A 388 -7.96 -11.31 22.69
N THR A 389 -8.54 -10.20 23.12
CA THR A 389 -9.05 -9.13 22.26
C THR A 389 -8.46 -7.78 22.70
N LYS A 390 -8.32 -6.85 21.75
CA LYS A 390 -7.99 -5.44 22.02
C LYS A 390 -8.77 -4.55 21.07
N THR A 391 -9.12 -3.34 21.52
CA THR A 391 -9.70 -2.31 20.65
C THR A 391 -8.63 -1.27 20.37
N MET A 392 -8.36 -1.02 19.09
CA MET A 392 -7.47 0.05 18.65
C MET A 392 -8.30 1.26 18.23
N THR A 393 -8.09 2.40 18.90
CA THR A 393 -8.76 3.66 18.57
C THR A 393 -7.75 4.69 18.08
N ARG A 394 -7.93 5.16 16.85
CA ARG A 394 -7.09 6.17 16.17
C ARG A 394 -7.98 7.01 15.26
N HIS A 395 -7.70 8.31 15.16
CA HIS A 395 -8.44 9.25 14.30
C HIS A 395 -9.98 9.16 14.44
N GLY A 396 -10.48 8.94 15.67
CA GLY A 396 -11.91 8.80 15.95
C GLY A 396 -12.55 7.46 15.57
N ALA A 397 -11.84 6.58 14.86
CA ALA A 397 -12.32 5.24 14.50
C ALA A 397 -11.79 4.18 15.48
N SER A 398 -12.64 3.21 15.81
CA SER A 398 -12.27 2.05 16.64
C SER A 398 -12.30 0.77 15.82
N LEU A 399 -11.26 -0.06 15.99
CA LEU A 399 -11.12 -1.35 15.34
C LEU A 399 -10.90 -2.42 16.40
N LEU A 400 -11.79 -3.41 16.44
CA LEU A 400 -11.61 -4.59 17.28
C LEU A 400 -10.61 -5.55 16.63
N LEU A 401 -9.61 -5.98 17.40
CA LEU A 401 -8.56 -6.90 17.00
C LEU A 401 -8.60 -8.13 17.90
N TYR A 402 -8.44 -9.31 17.30
CA TYR A 402 -8.26 -10.58 18.00
C TYR A 402 -6.79 -10.98 17.95
N ARG A 403 -6.26 -11.44 19.08
CA ARG A 403 -4.98 -12.14 19.11
C ARG A 403 -5.26 -13.61 18.87
N VAL A 404 -4.84 -14.08 17.73
CA VAL A 404 -5.14 -15.43 17.24
C VAL A 404 -3.89 -16.26 17.33
N GLU A 405 -4.00 -17.45 17.93
CA GLU A 405 -2.97 -18.47 17.85
C GLU A 405 -3.16 -19.29 16.57
N MET A 406 -2.08 -19.44 15.81
CA MET A 406 -2.09 -20.09 14.51
C MET A 406 -0.96 -21.10 14.41
N SER A 407 -1.21 -22.26 13.80
CA SER A 407 -0.14 -23.20 13.44
C SER A 407 0.73 -22.60 12.36
N ALA A 408 2.05 -22.62 12.57
CA ALA A 408 3.02 -22.22 11.57
C ALA A 408 3.59 -23.42 10.80
N GLY A 409 3.09 -24.64 11.06
CA GLY A 409 3.66 -25.88 10.54
C GLY A 409 3.67 -25.95 9.01
N ALA A 410 2.53 -25.68 8.37
CA ALA A 410 2.38 -25.74 6.91
C ALA A 410 3.29 -24.73 6.21
N VAL A 411 3.21 -23.45 6.58
CA VAL A 411 4.06 -22.38 6.02
C VAL A 411 5.55 -22.59 6.31
N SER A 412 5.90 -23.17 7.45
CA SER A 412 7.30 -23.51 7.78
C SER A 412 7.82 -24.65 6.92
N LEU A 413 7.00 -25.67 6.67
CA LEU A 413 7.36 -26.78 5.78
C LEU A 413 7.59 -26.26 4.36
N ARG A 414 6.68 -25.44 3.83
CA ARG A 414 6.82 -24.81 2.51
C ARG A 414 8.07 -23.95 2.39
N ALA A 415 8.37 -23.16 3.42
CA ALA A 415 9.61 -22.38 3.43
C ALA A 415 10.85 -23.29 3.36
N LYS A 416 10.86 -24.42 4.07
CA LYS A 416 11.98 -25.39 4.04
C LYS A 416 12.13 -26.06 2.67
N GLU A 417 11.04 -26.40 1.99
CA GLU A 417 11.04 -26.98 0.65
C GLU A 417 11.73 -26.06 -0.39
N GLY A 418 11.72 -24.75 -0.15
CA GLY A 418 12.38 -23.76 -1.01
C GLY A 418 13.90 -23.68 -0.85
N LEU A 419 14.46 -24.23 0.24
CA LEU A 419 15.87 -24.07 0.61
C LEU A 419 16.71 -25.27 0.20
N THR A 420 17.92 -25.00 -0.31
CA THR A 420 18.89 -26.06 -0.62
C THR A 420 19.51 -26.70 0.63
N ASP A 421 19.60 -25.95 1.72
CA ASP A 421 20.03 -26.41 3.04
C ASP A 421 19.10 -25.77 4.08
N ALA A 422 18.30 -26.59 4.74
CA ALA A 422 17.33 -26.18 5.75
C ALA A 422 17.76 -26.57 7.17
N SER A 423 19.02 -26.99 7.37
CA SER A 423 19.52 -27.49 8.66
C SER A 423 19.37 -26.48 9.81
N ALA A 424 19.63 -25.19 9.51
CA ALA A 424 19.46 -24.10 10.46
C ALA A 424 18.04 -23.50 10.49
N PHE A 425 17.09 -24.03 9.71
CA PHE A 425 15.72 -23.50 9.66
C PHE A 425 14.90 -23.98 10.87
N VAL A 426 14.78 -23.11 11.87
CA VAL A 426 14.00 -23.36 13.07
C VAL A 426 12.96 -22.26 13.26
N THR A 427 11.68 -22.64 13.17
CA THR A 427 10.54 -21.77 13.43
C THR A 427 9.68 -22.38 14.55
N PRO A 428 8.99 -21.55 15.35
CA PRO A 428 8.07 -22.06 16.35
C PRO A 428 6.91 -22.81 15.69
N ALA A 429 6.38 -23.85 16.35
CA ALA A 429 5.26 -24.65 15.84
C ALA A 429 3.96 -23.84 15.69
N ALA A 430 3.84 -22.75 16.45
CA ALA A 430 2.72 -21.83 16.41
C ALA A 430 3.21 -20.38 16.42
N MET A 431 2.37 -19.48 15.93
CA MET A 431 2.56 -18.03 15.96
C MET A 431 1.32 -17.34 16.53
N CYS A 432 1.50 -16.15 17.09
CA CYS A 432 0.40 -15.33 17.61
C CYS A 432 0.32 -14.03 16.82
N VAL A 433 -0.84 -13.75 16.22
CA VAL A 433 -1.01 -12.59 15.32
C VAL A 433 -2.22 -11.77 15.76
N TRP A 434 -2.11 -10.44 15.67
CA TRP A 434 -3.24 -9.54 15.83
C TRP A 434 -3.94 -9.35 14.50
N ILE A 435 -5.20 -9.76 14.40
CA ILE A 435 -6.00 -9.70 13.17
C ILE A 435 -7.30 -8.94 13.46
N PRO A 436 -7.77 -8.08 12.56
CA PRO A 436 -9.11 -7.49 12.66
C PRO A 436 -10.21 -8.53 12.88
N ALA A 437 -11.03 -8.30 13.91
CA ALA A 437 -12.10 -9.22 14.29
C ALA A 437 -13.04 -9.53 13.12
N ALA A 438 -13.39 -8.52 12.33
CA ALA A 438 -14.23 -8.67 11.15
C ALA A 438 -13.68 -9.70 10.14
N ILE A 439 -12.36 -9.76 9.95
CA ILE A 439 -11.72 -10.74 9.06
C ILE A 439 -11.84 -12.15 9.63
N ILE A 440 -11.64 -12.32 10.94
CA ILE A 440 -11.78 -13.62 11.61
C ILE A 440 -13.23 -14.09 11.59
N ASP A 441 -14.17 -13.19 11.89
CA ASP A 441 -15.60 -13.50 11.92
C ASP A 441 -16.12 -13.88 10.52
N TYR A 442 -15.62 -13.21 9.47
CA TYR A 442 -15.86 -13.57 8.08
C TYR A 442 -15.26 -14.93 7.71
N ALA A 443 -13.97 -15.13 7.98
CA ALA A 443 -13.26 -16.33 7.53
C ALA A 443 -13.64 -17.58 8.34
N LEU A 444 -14.01 -17.43 9.61
CA LEU A 444 -14.25 -18.52 10.56
C LEU A 444 -15.48 -18.23 11.43
N PRO A 445 -16.68 -18.18 10.83
CA PRO A 445 -17.91 -17.94 11.57
C PRO A 445 -18.08 -18.99 12.67
N GLY A 446 -18.21 -18.52 13.92
CA GLY A 446 -18.40 -19.38 15.08
C GLY A 446 -17.12 -19.84 15.79
N LEU A 447 -15.92 -19.38 15.40
CA LEU A 447 -14.68 -19.68 16.13
C LEU A 447 -14.80 -19.30 17.62
N LEU A 448 -15.34 -18.12 17.92
CA LEU A 448 -15.57 -17.67 19.30
C LEU A 448 -16.57 -18.56 20.05
N SER A 449 -17.61 -19.03 19.36
CA SER A 449 -18.58 -19.95 19.95
C SER A 449 -17.98 -21.32 20.31
N ARG A 450 -16.87 -21.72 19.67
CA ARG A 450 -16.10 -22.93 20.01
C ARG A 450 -15.13 -22.69 21.18
N SER A 451 -14.44 -21.55 21.21
CA SER A 451 -13.55 -21.17 22.32
C SER A 451 -14.28 -21.14 23.67
N THR A 452 -15.50 -20.60 23.71
CA THR A 452 -16.32 -20.59 24.94
C THR A 452 -16.74 -22.00 25.39
N ARG A 453 -17.05 -22.91 24.44
CA ARG A 453 -17.38 -24.33 24.76
C ARG A 453 -16.17 -25.12 25.25
N LEU A 454 -14.97 -24.83 24.75
CA LEU A 454 -13.72 -25.44 25.22
C LEU A 454 -13.33 -24.93 26.62
N ALA A 455 -13.51 -23.63 26.90
CA ALA A 455 -13.31 -23.07 28.24
C ALA A 455 -14.30 -23.63 29.29
N MET A 456 -15.53 -24.00 28.87
CA MET A 456 -16.51 -24.67 29.74
C MET A 456 -16.24 -26.16 29.95
N ARG A 457 -15.40 -26.80 29.14
CA ARG A 457 -14.91 -28.16 29.39
C ARG A 457 -13.70 -28.10 30.34
N LYS A 458 -13.96 -27.91 31.65
CA LYS A 458 -12.96 -28.23 32.69
C LYS A 458 -12.45 -29.67 32.47
N PRO A 459 -11.16 -29.96 32.71
CA PRO A 459 -10.65 -31.31 32.63
C PRO A 459 -11.43 -32.20 33.61
N ARG A 460 -12.00 -33.30 33.10
CA ARG A 460 -12.60 -34.35 33.92
C ARG A 460 -11.53 -34.83 34.89
N SER A 461 -11.76 -34.67 36.19
CA SER A 461 -10.92 -35.24 37.23
C SER A 461 -10.75 -36.74 36.99
N THR A 462 -9.51 -37.18 37.00
CA THR A 462 -9.13 -38.60 36.99
C THR A 462 -9.84 -39.35 38.13
N PRO A 463 -10.33 -40.59 37.93
CA PRO A 463 -10.96 -41.35 39.00
C PRO A 463 -9.92 -41.68 40.09
N LYS A 464 -10.27 -41.41 41.35
CA LYS A 464 -9.45 -41.77 42.51
C LYS A 464 -9.33 -43.29 42.60
N SER A 465 -8.11 -43.82 42.48
CA SER A 465 -7.81 -45.20 42.86
C SER A 465 -7.89 -45.32 44.38
N HIS A 466 -8.77 -46.19 44.88
CA HIS A 466 -8.80 -46.60 46.26
C HIS A 466 -7.55 -47.44 46.59
N THR A 467 -6.64 -46.90 47.39
CA THR A 467 -5.67 -47.71 48.14
C THR A 467 -5.81 -47.43 49.63
N ARG A 468 -6.02 -48.55 50.34
CA ARG A 468 -6.33 -48.71 51.76
C ARG A 468 -5.13 -48.25 52.60
N LYS A 469 -5.38 -47.41 53.62
CA LYS A 469 -4.39 -47.04 54.63
C LYS A 469 -3.98 -48.28 55.45
N SER A 470 -2.67 -48.52 55.57
CA SER A 470 -2.08 -49.19 56.73
C SER A 470 -1.19 -48.18 57.44
N VAL A 471 -1.33 -48.15 58.77
CA VAL A 471 -0.74 -47.22 59.71
C VAL A 471 0.55 -47.82 60.24
N HIS A 472 1.65 -47.06 60.21
CA HIS A 472 2.60 -47.08 61.34
C HIS A 472 3.24 -45.69 61.54
N LYS A 473 3.05 -45.18 62.75
CA LYS A 473 3.74 -44.04 63.37
C LYS A 473 5.19 -44.42 63.69
N THR A 474 6.13 -43.47 63.59
CA THR A 474 6.93 -43.00 64.76
C THR A 474 7.77 -41.74 64.46
N SER A 475 7.83 -40.88 65.51
CA SER A 475 8.71 -39.74 65.87
C SER A 475 9.48 -38.96 64.78
N ALA A 476 9.24 -37.65 64.59
CA ALA A 476 9.62 -36.50 65.46
C ALA A 476 11.14 -36.35 65.66
N VAL A 477 11.71 -35.23 65.21
CA VAL A 477 12.40 -34.19 66.03
C VAL A 477 12.60 -32.93 65.15
N ALA A 478 12.47 -31.78 65.79
CA ALA A 478 12.49 -30.41 65.26
C ALA A 478 13.84 -29.70 65.42
N SER A 479 14.08 -28.67 64.61
CA SER A 479 14.68 -27.35 64.97
C SER A 479 14.78 -26.49 63.68
N SER A 480 14.02 -25.40 63.53
CA SER A 480 14.41 -24.00 63.82
C SER A 480 15.89 -23.70 63.54
N SER A 481 16.27 -22.69 62.75
CA SER A 481 16.01 -21.27 63.00
C SER A 481 16.42 -20.41 61.79
N ALA A 482 15.78 -19.26 61.66
CA ALA A 482 16.05 -18.20 60.70
C ALA A 482 17.31 -17.37 61.05
N THR A 483 17.54 -16.33 60.24
CA THR A 483 18.24 -15.04 60.49
C THR A 483 19.57 -14.92 59.72
N THR A 484 20.02 -13.84 59.06
CA THR A 484 19.53 -12.56 58.48
C THR A 484 20.81 -11.79 58.08
N LEU A 485 20.86 -11.15 56.89
CA LEU A 485 21.72 -10.00 56.45
C LEU A 485 23.26 -10.17 56.62
N GLU A 486 24.19 -9.48 55.93
CA GLU A 486 24.20 -8.18 55.27
C GLU A 486 25.50 -8.04 54.42
N LEU A 487 25.39 -7.30 53.31
CA LEU A 487 26.34 -6.38 52.64
C LEU A 487 27.89 -6.50 52.77
N LEU A 488 28.56 -6.34 51.61
CA LEU A 488 29.69 -5.40 51.28
C LEU A 488 30.29 -5.85 49.92
N SER A 489 30.02 -5.16 48.80
CA SER A 489 30.74 -4.00 48.20
C SER A 489 31.97 -4.35 47.33
N ASP A 490 31.94 -3.78 46.11
CA ASP A 490 33.05 -3.45 45.18
C ASP A 490 33.85 -4.55 44.46
N SER A 491 33.71 -4.69 43.14
CA SER A 491 34.33 -3.79 42.14
C SER A 491 34.42 -4.44 40.74
N THR A 492 34.08 -3.61 39.74
CA THR A 492 34.61 -3.55 38.36
C THR A 492 34.76 -4.84 37.52
N LEU A 493 33.96 -4.94 36.46
CA LEU A 493 34.44 -5.24 35.11
C LEU A 493 33.42 -4.74 34.08
N SER A 494 33.92 -3.92 33.17
CA SER A 494 33.27 -3.39 31.99
C SER A 494 32.80 -4.50 31.04
N ASP A 495 31.56 -4.45 30.58
CA ASP A 495 31.32 -4.59 29.14
C ASP A 495 30.00 -3.97 28.69
N SER A 496 30.02 -3.53 27.45
CA SER A 496 29.17 -2.52 26.85
C SER A 496 28.04 -3.12 26.00
N MET A 497 26.95 -2.34 25.87
CA MET A 497 26.02 -2.34 24.73
C MET A 497 25.13 -3.58 24.52
N LEU A 498 24.16 -3.77 25.42
CA LEU A 498 22.84 -4.30 25.07
C LEU A 498 21.78 -3.45 25.76
N SER A 499 21.41 -2.33 25.14
CA SER A 499 20.20 -1.59 25.52
C SER A 499 19.00 -2.29 24.89
N ASP A 500 18.26 -3.01 25.72
CA ASP A 500 16.88 -3.39 25.53
C ASP A 500 16.07 -2.20 25.00
N SER A 501 15.51 -2.34 23.80
CA SER A 501 14.35 -1.56 23.37
C SER A 501 13.16 -2.50 23.20
N THR A 502 12.35 -2.56 24.24
CA THR A 502 10.98 -3.05 24.23
C THR A 502 10.14 -2.16 23.32
N LEU A 503 10.17 -2.43 22.02
CA LEU A 503 9.19 -1.88 21.08
C LEU A 503 7.82 -2.47 21.40
N SER A 504 6.89 -1.60 21.79
CA SER A 504 5.49 -1.93 21.99
C SER A 504 4.90 -2.46 20.68
N GLY A 505 4.13 -3.56 20.76
CA GLY A 505 3.49 -4.23 19.63
C GLY A 505 2.30 -3.47 19.02
N SER A 506 2.49 -2.20 18.66
CA SER A 506 1.47 -1.31 18.07
C SER A 506 1.89 -0.61 16.77
N GLU A 507 3.07 -0.85 16.24
CA GLU A 507 3.49 -0.37 14.91
C GLU A 507 3.52 -1.60 13.99
N ILE A 508 2.54 -1.73 13.08
CA ILE A 508 2.33 -2.99 12.33
C ILE A 508 2.81 -2.88 10.88
N ILE A 509 2.91 -1.68 10.28
CA ILE A 509 3.14 -1.54 8.84
C ILE A 509 3.95 -0.29 8.54
N ASP A 510 5.14 -0.51 7.98
CA ASP A 510 6.00 0.57 7.55
C ASP A 510 6.17 0.63 6.04
N LEU A 511 5.54 1.64 5.44
CA LEU A 511 5.54 1.86 3.98
C LEU A 511 6.55 2.92 3.55
N THR A 512 7.02 3.73 4.50
CA THR A 512 8.33 4.36 4.42
C THR A 512 9.31 3.32 4.98
N TRP A 513 10.43 2.95 4.37
CA TRP A 513 11.73 3.34 4.89
C TRP A 513 12.85 3.02 3.93
N LEU A 514 13.83 3.92 3.99
CA LEU A 514 15.21 3.76 3.62
C LEU A 514 16.02 4.18 4.83
N ASP A 515 16.08 3.32 5.85
CA ASP A 515 17.16 3.38 6.84
C ASP A 515 17.90 2.05 6.90
#